data_AF-A0A7C4L394-F1
#
_entry.id   AF-A0A7C4L394-F1
#
_cell.length_a   1.000
_cell.length_b   1.000
_cell.length_c   1.000
_cell.angle_alpha   90.00
_cell.angle_beta   90.00
_cell.angle_gamma   90.00
#
_symmetry.space_group_name_H-M   'P 1'
#
loop_
_entity.id
_entity.type
_entity.pdbx_description
1 polymer ?
#
loop_
_entity_poly.entity_id
_entity_poly.type
_entity_poly.pdbx_seq_one_letter_code
_entity_poly.pdbx_strand_id
1 'polypeptide(L)' 'MADNSSALPGNVLGPWYVDANCIGCGLCTATAPEIFSLTDDGQAVVIRQPGSEEEANLALQALNECPVQAIGSDRTGS' A
#
# COMPACT_ATOMS: atom_id res chain seq x y z
N MET A 1 -10.67 2.98 6.97
CA MET A 1 -10.47 2.26 5.70
C MET A 1 -9.91 3.22 4.69
N ALA A 2 -8.99 2.76 3.85
CA ALA A 2 -8.28 3.60 2.90
C ALA A 2 -9.26 4.25 1.91
N ASP A 3 -8.93 5.48 1.50
CA ASP A 3 -9.72 6.25 0.54
C ASP A 3 -8.98 6.37 -0.79
N ASN A 4 -9.49 5.65 -1.80
CA ASN A 4 -8.97 5.64 -3.16
C ASN A 4 -8.87 7.06 -3.77
N SER A 5 -9.77 7.97 -3.40
CA SER A 5 -9.73 9.35 -3.92
C SER A 5 -8.50 10.14 -3.43
N SER A 6 -7.85 9.65 -2.37
CA SER A 6 -6.63 10.21 -1.78
C SER A 6 -5.39 9.33 -1.99
N ALA A 7 -5.43 8.39 -2.93
CA ALA A 7 -4.30 7.54 -3.26
C ALA A 7 -3.07 8.39 -3.63
N LEU A 8 -1.92 8.07 -3.03
CA LEU A 8 -0.67 8.80 -3.28
C LEU A 8 -0.21 8.63 -4.74
N PRO A 9 0.38 9.66 -5.35
CA PRO A 9 0.80 9.62 -6.76
C PRO A 9 1.95 8.63 -7.03
N GLY A 10 2.71 8.23 -6.00
CA GLY A 10 3.79 7.25 -6.13
C GLY A 10 3.32 5.80 -6.24
N ASN A 11 2.02 5.51 -6.06
CA ASN A 11 1.50 4.16 -6.26
C ASN A 11 1.48 3.81 -7.75
N VAL A 12 2.03 2.65 -8.13
CA VAL A 12 1.80 2.08 -9.45
C VAL A 12 0.32 1.76 -9.64
N LEU A 13 -0.17 1.80 -10.89
CA LEU A 13 -1.57 1.50 -11.20
C LEU A 13 -1.98 0.10 -10.76
N GLY A 14 -3.22 -0.03 -10.29
CA GLY A 14 -3.81 -1.30 -9.88
C GLY A 14 -4.62 -1.20 -8.59
N PRO A 15 -5.21 -2.34 -8.16
CA PRO A 15 -6.14 -2.39 -7.02
C PRO A 15 -5.48 -2.02 -5.70
N TRP A 16 -4.20 -2.33 -5.51
CA TRP A 16 -3.48 -1.99 -4.29
C TRP A 16 -2.91 -0.58 -4.34
N TYR A 17 -3.09 0.16 -3.25
CA TYR A 17 -2.61 1.53 -3.10
C TYR A 17 -2.39 1.88 -1.63
N VAL A 18 -1.57 2.90 -1.39
CA VAL A 18 -1.46 3.62 -0.13
C VAL A 18 -2.06 5.01 -0.30
N ASP A 19 -2.90 5.43 0.64
CA ASP A 19 -3.57 6.73 0.62
C ASP A 19 -2.83 7.80 1.44
N ALA A 20 -3.35 9.02 1.42
CA ALA A 20 -2.75 10.17 2.09
C ALA A 20 -2.77 10.10 3.63
N ASN A 21 -3.47 9.14 4.24
CA ASN A 21 -3.46 8.92 5.69
C ASN A 21 -2.17 8.22 6.16
N CYS A 22 -1.30 7.78 5.24
CA CYS A 22 -0.03 7.16 5.58
C CYS A 22 0.83 8.06 6.47
N ILE A 23 1.28 7.50 7.61
CA ILE A 23 2.15 8.17 8.59
C ILE A 23 3.61 7.70 8.54
N GLY A 24 3.99 6.91 7.53
CA GLY A 24 5.38 6.49 7.36
C GLY A 24 5.91 5.47 8.37
N CYS A 25 5.05 4.68 9.02
CA CYS A 25 5.48 3.75 10.08
C CYS A 25 6.39 2.60 9.60
N GLY A 26 6.46 2.34 8.29
CA GLY A 26 7.36 1.35 7.69
C GLY A 26 6.94 -0.12 7.83
N LEU A 27 5.88 -0.46 8.59
CA LEU A 27 5.47 -1.85 8.80
C LEU A 27 5.17 -2.59 7.48
N CYS A 28 4.44 -1.96 6.55
CA CYS A 28 4.15 -2.57 5.25
C CYS A 28 5.39 -2.90 4.42
N THR A 29 6.45 -2.08 4.53
CA THR A 29 7.72 -2.32 3.84
C THR A 29 8.51 -3.47 4.47
N ALA A 30 8.35 -3.70 5.78
CA ALA A 30 8.95 -4.85 6.45
C ALA A 30 8.20 -6.15 6.10
N THR A 31 6.87 -6.10 6.01
CA THR A 31 6.01 -7.26 5.72
C THR A 31 6.05 -7.65 4.24
N ALA A 32 6.01 -6.68 3.33
CA ALA A 32 5.93 -6.92 1.88
C ALA A 32 6.84 -5.94 1.10
N PRO A 33 8.17 -6.05 1.23
CA PRO A 33 9.14 -5.12 0.63
C PRO A 33 9.09 -5.08 -0.90
N GLU A 34 8.67 -6.18 -1.53
CA GLU A 34 8.53 -6.27 -2.99
C GLU A 34 7.30 -5.53 -3.54
N ILE A 35 6.39 -5.11 -2.65
CA ILE A 35 5.11 -4.47 -2.97
C ILE A 35 5.10 -3.01 -2.50
N PHE A 36 5.62 -2.73 -1.30
CA PHE A 36 5.64 -1.40 -0.70
C PHE A 36 7.04 -0.86 -0.50
N SER A 37 7.24 0.42 -0.76
CA SER A 37 8.46 1.16 -0.41
C SER A 37 8.12 2.45 0.31
N LEU A 38 8.99 2.86 1.24
CA LEU A 38 8.95 4.19 1.84
C LEU A 38 9.62 5.18 0.88
N THR A 39 8.98 6.32 0.63
CA THR A 39 9.54 7.42 -0.15
C THR A 39 10.39 8.33 0.72
N ASP A 40 11.16 9.23 0.10
CA ASP A 40 11.94 10.25 0.80
C ASP A 40 11.06 11.24 1.59
N ASP A 41 9.79 11.38 1.20
CA ASP A 41 8.78 12.19 1.90
C ASP A 41 8.20 11.48 3.15
N GLY A 42 8.68 10.28 3.46
CA GLY A 42 8.25 9.52 4.63
C GLY A 42 6.87 8.88 4.48
N GLN A 43 6.36 8.70 3.27
CA GLN A 43 5.11 7.97 3.02
C GLN A 43 5.40 6.66 2.29
N ALA A 44 4.61 5.63 2.59
CA ALA A 44 4.70 4.38 1.84
C ALA A 44 3.90 4.48 0.54
N VAL A 45 4.34 3.79 -0.50
CA VAL A 45 3.63 3.64 -1.77
C VAL A 45 3.73 2.22 -2.29
N VAL A 46 2.76 1.79 -3.09
CA VAL A 46 2.82 0.51 -3.81
C VAL A 46 3.73 0.67 -5.03
N ILE A 47 4.87 0.00 -5.03
CA ILE A 47 5.85 0.02 -6.14
C ILE A 47 5.59 -1.09 -7.16
N ARG A 48 4.82 -2.11 -6.78
CA ARG A 48 4.43 -3.23 -7.64
C ARG A 48 3.14 -3.86 -7.13
N GLN A 49 2.25 -4.25 -8.04
CA GLN A 49 1.07 -5.03 -7.67
C GLN A 49 1.47 -6.50 -7.35
N PRO A 50 0.83 -7.16 -6.38
CA PRO A 50 1.04 -8.58 -6.14
C PRO A 50 0.66 -9.39 -7.38
N GLY A 51 1.55 -10.29 -7.80
CA GLY A 51 1.42 -11.16 -8.96
C GLY A 51 1.21 -12.64 -8.61
N SER A 52 1.32 -13.01 -7.33
CA SER A 52 1.10 -14.36 -6.82
C SER A 52 0.18 -14.36 -5.59
N GLU A 53 -0.34 -15.54 -5.23
CA GLU A 53 -1.14 -15.72 -4.01
C GLU A 53 -0.33 -15.42 -2.74
N GLU A 54 0.95 -15.81 -2.73
CA GLU A 54 1.86 -15.53 -1.60
C GLU A 54 2.06 -14.02 -1.42
N GLU A 55 2.28 -13.29 -2.52
CA GLU A 55 2.39 -11.83 -2.50
C GLU A 55 1.08 -11.16 -2.10
N ALA A 56 -0.06 -11.67 -2.55
CA ALA A 56 -1.37 -11.18 -2.13
C ALA A 56 -1.59 -11.38 -0.63
N ASN A 57 -1.16 -12.51 -0.07
CA ASN A 57 -1.22 -12.77 1.37
C ASN A 57 -0.33 -11.80 2.16
N LEU A 58 0.90 -11.53 1.70
CA LEU A 58 1.78 -10.54 2.32
C LEU A 58 1.20 -9.11 2.25
N ALA A 59 0.59 -8.74 1.12
CA ALA A 59 -0.09 -7.46 0.98
C ALA A 59 -1.30 -7.35 1.93
N LEU A 60 -2.08 -8.43 2.08
CA LEU A 60 -3.18 -8.50 3.05
C LEU A 60 -2.67 -8.39 4.49
N GLN A 61 -1.55 -9.03 4.83
CA GLN A 61 -0.93 -8.89 6.14
C GLN A 61 -0.52 -7.44 6.40
N ALA A 62 0.19 -6.81 5.46
CA ALA A 62 0.58 -5.41 5.55
C ALA A 62 -0.64 -4.46 5.72
N LEU A 63 -1.74 -4.73 5.00
CA LEU A 63 -3.00 -4.00 5.14
C LEU A 63 -3.57 -4.10 6.55
N ASN A 64 -3.58 -5.30 7.13
CA ASN A 64 -4.10 -5.53 8.48
C ASN A 64 -3.21 -4.94 9.57
N GLU A 65 -1.89 -4.90 9.35
CA GLU A 65 -0.91 -4.35 10.28
C GLU A 65 -0.83 -2.81 10.24
N CYS A 66 -1.40 -2.17 9.21
CA CYS A 66 -1.35 -0.73 9.06
C CYS A 66 -2.14 -0.03 10.19
N PRO A 67 -1.48 0.72 11.10
CA PRO A 67 -2.12 1.28 12.29
C PRO A 67 -3.14 2.36 11.97
N VAL A 68 -3.04 2.97 10.78
CA VAL A 68 -3.91 4.05 10.30
C VAL A 68 -4.81 3.60 9.14
N GLN A 69 -4.80 2.30 8.80
CA GLN A 69 -5.60 1.72 7.72
C GLN A 69 -5.47 2.45 6.37
N ALA A 70 -4.26 2.92 6.07
CA ALA A 70 -3.96 3.70 4.86
C ALA A 70 -3.73 2.84 3.60
N ILE A 71 -3.82 1.51 3.71
CA ILE A 71 -3.63 0.58 2.60
C ILE A 71 -4.99 0.09 2.14
N GLY A 72 -5.27 0.25 0.84
CA GLY A 72 -6.47 -0.26 0.18
C GLY A 72 -6.13 -1.26 -0.92
N SER A 73 -7.11 -2.07 -1.30
CA SER A 73 -6.99 -3.11 -2.33
C SER A 73 -8.16 -3.11 -3.33
N ASP A 74 -8.96 -2.04 -3.32
CA ASP A 74 -10.23 -1.90 -4.01
C ASP A 74 -10.21 -0.80 -5.09
N ARG A 75 -9.02 -0.23 -5.40
CA ARG A 75 -8.92 0.84 -6.40
C ARG A 75 -9.30 0.32 -7.78
N THR A 76 -10.51 0.66 -8.21
CA THR A 76 -10.96 0.54 -9.58
C THR A 76 -10.50 1.80 -10.33
N GLY A 77 -9.89 1.61 -11.50
CA GLY A 77 -9.45 2.72 -12.34
C GLY A 77 -10.65 3.61 -12.68
N SER A 78 -10.51 4.92 -12.48
CA SER A 78 -11.44 5.91 -13.03
C SER A 78 -11.36 5.96 -14.55
#